data_AF-A0A1W9T9I7-F1
#
_entry.id   AF-A0A1W9T9I7-F1
#
_cell.length_a   1.000
_cell.length_b   1.000
_cell.length_c   1.000
_cell.angle_alpha   90.00
_cell.angle_beta   90.00
_cell.angle_gamma   90.00
#
_symmetry.space_group_name_H-M   'P 1'
#
loop_
_entity.id
_entity.type
_entity.pdbx_description
1 polymer ?
#
loop_
_entity_poly.entity_id
_entity_poly.type
_entity_poly.pdbx_seq_one_letter_code
_entity_poly.pdbx_strand_id
1 'polypeptide(L)'
;MVIMNILGSDHEKGEMKINRQTHMEGDTENSLSSKDWWRIHRVKYNLGLVFAGITAFLIYAILGVILIAPYDFEFEITLFTTFFQGIGYLFMMLIANTFYNLGYLLDNSFNKDNSEAYRQRLFNLGFWFSIGLPFLIPSLIIMEYFVRFA
;
A
#
# COMPACT_ATOMS: atom_id res chain seq x y z
N MET A 1 41.92 43.60 39.73
CA MET A 1 40.55 43.08 39.55
C MET A 1 40.21 43.01 38.05
N VAL A 2 41.00 42.29 37.22
CA VAL A 2 40.78 42.18 35.76
C VAL A 2 41.34 40.85 35.23
N ILE A 3 41.09 39.72 35.91
CA ILE A 3 41.57 38.40 35.42
C ILE A 3 40.43 37.34 35.33
N MET A 4 39.23 37.62 35.85
CA MET A 4 38.15 36.60 35.91
C MET A 4 37.14 36.61 34.75
N ASN A 5 37.24 37.50 33.77
CA ASN A 5 36.21 37.64 32.71
C ASN A 5 36.56 37.02 31.35
N ILE A 6 37.72 36.38 31.19
CA ILE A 6 38.16 35.86 29.87
C ILE A 6 37.90 34.34 29.74
N LEU A 7 37.80 33.59 30.84
CA LEU A 7 37.57 32.14 30.80
C LEU A 7 36.11 31.72 30.59
N GLY A 8 35.13 32.63 30.75
CA GLY A 8 33.70 32.33 30.57
C GLY A 8 33.19 32.47 29.12
N SER A 9 33.85 33.28 28.29
CA SER A 9 33.41 33.56 26.91
C SER A 9 33.63 32.39 25.95
N ASP A 10 34.70 31.62 26.16
CA ASP A 10 35.12 30.59 25.20
C ASP A 10 34.39 29.26 25.42
N HIS A 11 33.96 28.99 26.65
CA HIS A 11 33.12 27.82 26.96
C HIS A 11 31.71 27.97 26.38
N GLU A 12 31.08 29.15 26.53
CA GLU A 12 29.75 29.42 25.96
C GLU A 12 29.74 29.45 24.42
N LYS A 13 30.81 29.94 23.79
CA LYS A 13 30.94 29.90 22.31
C LYS A 13 31.15 28.48 21.79
N GLY A 14 31.82 27.62 22.55
CA GLY A 14 31.94 26.20 22.26
C GLY A 14 30.59 25.49 22.34
N GLU A 15 29.84 25.72 23.42
CA GLU A 15 28.51 25.13 23.60
C GLU A 15 27.48 25.65 22.60
N MET A 16 27.48 26.95 22.26
CA MET A 16 26.62 27.49 21.21
C MET A 16 26.93 26.91 19.82
N LYS A 17 28.20 26.61 19.51
CA LYS A 17 28.58 25.97 18.23
C LYS A 17 28.18 24.49 18.21
N ILE A 18 28.39 23.77 19.31
CA ILE A 18 28.01 22.36 19.43
C ILE A 18 26.48 22.22 19.36
N ASN A 19 25.72 23.06 20.09
CA ASN A 19 24.26 23.01 20.08
C ASN A 19 23.67 23.47 18.73
N ARG A 20 24.37 24.33 17.98
CA ARG A 20 23.98 24.71 16.61
C ARG A 20 24.34 23.65 15.57
N GLN A 21 25.40 22.88 15.78
CA GLN A 21 25.75 21.75 14.91
C GLN A 21 24.82 20.55 15.15
N THR A 22 24.55 20.19 16.41
CA THR A 22 23.59 19.10 16.73
C THR A 22 22.17 19.42 16.30
N HIS A 23 21.78 20.71 16.24
CA HIS A 23 20.47 21.12 15.73
C HIS A 23 20.42 21.21 14.19
N MET A 24 21.56 21.21 13.49
CA MET A 24 21.63 21.17 12.01
C MET A 24 21.89 19.76 11.46
N GLU A 25 22.33 18.81 12.30
CA GLU A 25 22.56 17.40 11.93
C GLU A 25 21.32 16.52 12.13
N GLY A 26 20.32 16.98 12.88
CA GLY A 26 19.05 16.28 13.12
C GLY A 26 18.00 16.46 12.02
N ASP A 27 18.14 17.49 11.17
CA ASP A 27 17.09 17.92 10.23
C ASP A 27 17.43 17.68 8.75
N THR A 28 18.55 17.01 8.44
CA THR A 28 18.58 16.14 7.25
C THR A 28 17.88 14.83 7.56
N GLU A 29 16.61 14.96 7.98
CA GLU A 29 15.65 13.87 8.00
C GLU A 29 15.75 13.20 6.63
N ASN A 30 16.04 11.90 6.67
CA ASN A 30 16.37 11.05 5.55
C ASN A 30 15.13 10.82 4.67
N SER A 31 14.52 11.91 4.19
CA SER A 31 13.31 11.93 3.40
C SER A 31 13.66 11.39 2.03
N LEU A 32 13.45 10.07 1.88
CA LEU A 32 13.66 9.36 0.63
C LEU A 32 13.05 10.16 -0.52
N SER A 33 13.81 10.27 -1.62
CA SER A 33 13.26 10.77 -2.87
C SER A 33 11.98 10.01 -3.20
N SER A 34 10.97 10.68 -3.76
CA SER A 34 9.71 10.06 -4.19
C SER A 34 9.95 8.74 -4.90
N LYS A 35 10.88 8.72 -5.85
CA LYS A 35 11.20 7.53 -6.64
C LYS A 35 11.70 6.36 -5.78
N ASP A 36 12.56 6.62 -4.81
CA ASP A 36 13.11 5.58 -3.93
C ASP A 36 12.04 5.06 -2.96
N TRP A 37 11.20 5.95 -2.41
CA TRP A 37 10.09 5.58 -1.54
C TRP A 37 9.12 4.64 -2.26
N TRP A 38 8.68 4.98 -3.47
CA TRP A 38 7.80 4.12 -4.27
C TRP A 38 8.49 2.85 -4.77
N ARG A 39 9.82 2.81 -4.89
CA ARG A 39 10.53 1.57 -5.24
C ARG A 39 10.51 0.57 -4.10
N ILE A 40 10.83 1.00 -2.87
CA ILE A 40 10.90 0.09 -1.71
C ILE A 40 9.53 -0.46 -1.31
N HIS A 41 8.46 0.32 -1.51
CA HIS A 41 7.09 -0.09 -1.15
C HIS A 41 6.42 -1.01 -2.17
N ARG A 42 7.00 -1.19 -3.36
CA ARG A 42 6.41 -2.00 -4.44
C ARG A 42 6.26 -3.47 -4.05
N VAL A 43 7.23 -4.01 -3.31
CA VAL A 43 7.19 -5.42 -2.86
C VAL A 43 6.02 -5.63 -1.89
N LYS A 44 5.84 -4.73 -0.92
CA LYS A 44 4.71 -4.78 0.02
C LYS A 44 3.37 -4.73 -0.71
N TYR A 45 3.27 -3.86 -1.71
CA TYR A 45 2.06 -3.73 -2.54
C TYR A 45 1.73 -5.03 -3.26
N ASN A 46 2.69 -5.58 -4.01
CA ASN A 46 2.49 -6.81 -4.78
C ASN A 46 2.22 -8.02 -3.89
N LEU A 47 2.90 -8.12 -2.75
CA LEU A 47 2.67 -9.18 -1.78
C LEU A 47 1.24 -9.11 -1.22
N GLY A 48 0.76 -7.91 -0.89
CA GLY A 48 -0.61 -7.70 -0.45
C GLY A 48 -1.64 -8.12 -1.50
N LEU A 49 -1.38 -7.84 -2.79
CA LEU A 49 -2.25 -8.32 -3.88
C LEU A 49 -2.29 -9.84 -3.93
N VAL A 50 -1.14 -10.52 -3.93
CA VAL A 50 -1.08 -12.01 -3.96
C VAL A 50 -1.91 -12.61 -2.83
N PHE A 51 -1.77 -12.11 -1.60
CA PHE A 51 -2.59 -12.55 -0.48
C PHE A 51 -4.08 -12.27 -0.71
N ALA A 52 -4.44 -11.07 -1.17
CA ALA A 52 -5.82 -10.72 -1.48
C ALA A 52 -6.43 -11.65 -2.54
N GLY A 53 -5.69 -11.99 -3.60
CA GLY A 53 -6.12 -12.93 -4.63
C GLY A 53 -6.40 -14.33 -4.09
N ILE A 54 -5.47 -14.89 -3.33
CA ILE A 54 -5.63 -16.21 -2.71
C ILE A 54 -6.83 -16.21 -1.76
N THR A 55 -6.92 -15.22 -0.89
CA THR A 55 -8.02 -15.10 0.08
C THR A 55 -9.37 -14.94 -0.63
N ALA A 56 -9.46 -14.09 -1.66
CA ALA A 56 -10.69 -13.90 -2.41
C ALA A 56 -11.14 -15.16 -3.14
N PHE A 57 -10.20 -15.94 -3.70
CA PHE A 57 -10.50 -17.22 -4.33
C PHE A 57 -11.03 -18.25 -3.31
N LEU A 58 -10.42 -18.34 -2.12
CA LEU A 58 -10.89 -19.23 -1.06
C LEU A 58 -12.31 -18.86 -0.61
N ILE A 59 -12.58 -17.55 -0.44
CA ILE A 59 -13.93 -17.08 -0.09
C ILE A 59 -14.92 -17.40 -1.20
N TYR A 60 -14.56 -17.14 -2.47
CA TYR A 60 -15.38 -17.51 -3.62
C TYR A 60 -15.73 -19.01 -3.60
N ALA A 61 -14.74 -19.88 -3.38
CA ALA A 61 -14.95 -21.32 -3.37
C ALA A 61 -15.89 -21.76 -2.23
N ILE A 62 -15.66 -21.23 -1.03
CA ILE A 62 -16.51 -21.52 0.15
C ILE A 62 -17.94 -21.03 -0.08
N LEU A 63 -18.11 -19.78 -0.53
CA LEU A 63 -19.43 -19.20 -0.75
C LEU A 63 -20.18 -19.88 -1.89
N GLY A 64 -19.50 -20.24 -2.98
CA GLY A 64 -20.10 -20.99 -4.07
C GLY A 64 -20.65 -22.34 -3.61
N VAL A 65 -19.89 -23.08 -2.79
CA VAL A 65 -20.33 -24.36 -2.23
C VAL A 65 -21.49 -24.20 -1.24
N ILE A 66 -21.49 -23.15 -0.41
CA ILE A 66 -22.53 -22.97 0.62
C ILE A 66 -23.81 -22.36 0.05
N LEU A 67 -23.69 -21.37 -0.83
CA LEU A 67 -24.82 -20.54 -1.28
C LEU A 67 -25.38 -20.96 -2.64
N ILE A 68 -24.54 -21.45 -3.56
CA ILE A 68 -24.97 -21.72 -4.95
C ILE A 68 -25.19 -23.22 -5.18
N ALA A 69 -24.23 -24.07 -4.79
CA ALA A 69 -24.30 -25.51 -5.01
C ALA A 69 -25.58 -26.21 -4.48
N PRO A 70 -26.23 -25.76 -3.38
CA PRO A 70 -27.50 -26.37 -2.95
C PRO A 70 -28.68 -26.13 -3.91
N TYR A 71 -28.60 -25.09 -4.74
CA TYR A 71 -29.68 -24.68 -5.65
C TYR A 71 -29.34 -24.91 -7.12
N ASP A 72 -28.05 -25.02 -7.45
CA ASP A 72 -27.53 -25.28 -8.79
C ASP A 72 -26.61 -26.50 -8.78
N PHE A 73 -27.14 -27.64 -9.26
CA PHE A 73 -26.41 -28.90 -9.34
C PHE A 73 -25.28 -28.90 -10.38
N GLU A 74 -25.25 -27.90 -11.29
CA GLU A 74 -24.18 -27.74 -12.28
C GLU A 74 -23.02 -26.89 -11.74
N PHE A 75 -23.13 -26.36 -10.52
CA PHE A 75 -22.07 -25.58 -9.91
C PHE A 75 -20.85 -26.47 -9.60
N GLU A 76 -19.83 -26.38 -10.45
CA GLU A 76 -18.56 -27.09 -10.28
C GLU A 76 -17.35 -26.15 -10.37
N ILE A 77 -16.48 -26.21 -9.36
CA ILE A 77 -15.15 -25.59 -9.42
C ILE A 77 -14.20 -26.61 -10.06
N THR A 78 -14.10 -26.54 -11.38
CA THR A 78 -13.20 -27.40 -12.16
C THR A 78 -11.79 -26.80 -12.24
N LEU A 79 -10.82 -27.63 -12.63
CA LEU A 79 -9.47 -27.16 -12.93
C LEU A 79 -9.49 -26.12 -14.06
N PHE A 80 -10.40 -26.27 -15.03
CA PHE A 80 -10.57 -25.34 -16.14
C PHE A 80 -11.06 -23.97 -15.67
N THR A 81 -12.13 -23.91 -14.87
CA THR A 81 -12.63 -22.62 -14.36
C THR A 81 -11.61 -21.95 -13.45
N THR A 82 -10.91 -22.71 -12.61
CA THR A 82 -9.82 -22.22 -11.77
C THR A 82 -8.67 -21.62 -12.60
N PHE A 83 -8.29 -22.27 -13.71
CA PHE A 83 -7.25 -21.77 -14.61
C PHE A 83 -7.63 -20.43 -15.24
N PHE A 84 -8.85 -20.30 -15.77
CA PHE A 84 -9.34 -19.04 -16.34
C PHE A 84 -9.47 -17.93 -15.29
N GLN A 85 -9.88 -18.26 -14.07
CA GLN A 85 -9.89 -17.31 -12.96
C GLN A 85 -8.47 -16.85 -12.60
N GLY A 86 -7.48 -17.75 -12.66
CA GLY A 86 -6.07 -17.40 -12.52
C GLY A 86 -5.61 -16.40 -13.59
N ILE A 87 -5.98 -16.61 -14.85
CA ILE A 87 -5.69 -15.66 -15.94
C ILE A 87 -6.37 -14.31 -15.69
N GLY A 88 -7.65 -14.31 -15.33
CA GLY A 88 -8.38 -13.09 -14.98
C GLY A 88 -7.72 -12.35 -13.83
N TYR A 89 -7.25 -13.07 -12.81
CA TYR A 89 -6.53 -12.50 -11.69
C TYR A 89 -5.18 -11.87 -12.10
N LEU A 90 -4.42 -12.50 -13.00
CA LEU A 90 -3.19 -11.91 -13.55
C LEU A 90 -3.47 -10.59 -14.30
N PHE A 91 -4.59 -10.54 -15.04
CA PHE A 91 -5.04 -9.29 -15.67
C PHE A 91 -5.38 -8.21 -14.63
N MET A 92 -6.06 -8.57 -13.55
CA MET A 92 -6.34 -7.64 -12.44
C MET A 92 -5.05 -7.17 -11.75
N MET A 93 -4.05 -8.03 -11.60
CA MET A 93 -2.72 -7.63 -11.10
C MET A 93 -2.04 -6.61 -12.02
N LEU A 94 -2.20 -6.74 -13.34
CA LEU A 94 -1.68 -5.75 -14.29
C LEU A 94 -2.37 -4.38 -14.12
N ILE A 95 -3.69 -4.38 -13.93
CA ILE A 95 -4.45 -3.18 -13.63
C ILE A 95 -3.97 -2.55 -12.30
N ALA A 96 -3.84 -3.35 -11.24
CA ALA A 96 -3.37 -2.88 -9.94
C ALA A 96 -1.95 -2.29 -10.01
N ASN A 97 -1.05 -2.87 -10.81
CA ASN A 97 0.29 -2.30 -11.03
C ASN A 97 0.23 -0.96 -11.79
N THR A 98 -0.74 -0.78 -12.68
CA THR A 98 -0.97 0.50 -13.35
C THR A 98 -1.39 1.58 -12.33
N PHE A 99 -2.30 1.25 -11.41
CA PHE A 99 -2.68 2.16 -10.32
C PHE A 99 -1.50 2.49 -9.39
N TYR A 100 -0.63 1.53 -9.12
CA TYR A 100 0.59 1.78 -8.35
C TYR A 100 1.50 2.82 -9.01
N ASN A 101 1.73 2.68 -10.32
CA ASN A 101 2.52 3.64 -11.08
C ASN A 101 1.83 5.02 -11.15
N LEU A 102 0.51 5.05 -11.24
CA LEU A 102 -0.26 6.30 -11.18
C LEU A 102 -0.07 7.01 -9.84
N GLY A 103 -0.02 6.27 -8.72
CA GLY A 103 0.31 6.80 -7.41
C GLY A 103 1.66 7.53 -7.38
N TYR A 104 2.70 6.95 -7.98
CA TYR A 104 3.99 7.62 -8.15
C TYR A 104 3.90 8.90 -9.01
N LEU A 105 3.16 8.87 -10.12
CA LEU A 105 3.00 10.04 -10.99
C LEU A 105 2.29 11.20 -10.28
N LEU A 106 1.27 10.87 -9.47
CA LEU A 106 0.55 11.84 -8.64
C LEU A 106 1.44 12.39 -7.53
N ASP A 107 2.24 11.55 -6.87
CA ASP A 107 3.22 12.00 -5.89
C ASP A 107 4.22 12.99 -6.51
N ASN A 108 4.82 12.63 -7.65
CA ASN A 108 5.79 13.48 -8.32
C ASN A 108 5.20 14.82 -8.82
N SER A 109 3.89 14.87 -9.10
CA SER A 109 3.23 16.08 -9.61
C SER A 109 2.71 17.00 -8.50
N PHE A 110 2.19 16.43 -7.40
CA PHE A 110 1.47 17.17 -6.37
C PHE A 110 2.23 17.27 -5.03
N ASN A 111 3.18 16.39 -4.74
CA ASN A 111 3.93 16.40 -3.48
C ASN A 111 5.22 17.23 -3.57
N LYS A 112 5.06 18.54 -3.77
CA LYS A 112 6.20 19.47 -3.93
C LYS A 112 7.06 19.59 -2.67
N ASP A 113 6.47 19.38 -1.51
CA ASP A 113 7.13 19.50 -0.20
C ASP A 113 7.81 18.20 0.24
N ASN A 114 7.90 17.20 -0.63
CA ASN A 114 8.52 15.89 -0.33
C ASN A 114 7.89 15.20 0.90
N SER A 115 6.61 15.46 1.20
CA SER A 115 5.93 15.01 2.40
C SER A 115 5.73 13.50 2.40
N GLU A 116 6.27 12.80 3.40
CA GLU A 116 6.06 11.36 3.55
C GLU A 116 4.60 11.03 3.88
N ALA A 117 3.95 11.85 4.71
CA ALA A 117 2.56 11.64 5.08
C ALA A 117 1.61 11.64 3.86
N TYR A 118 1.91 12.50 2.86
CA TYR A 118 1.19 12.49 1.59
C TYR A 118 1.34 11.16 0.84
N ARG A 119 2.58 10.65 0.72
CA ARG A 119 2.87 9.37 0.07
C ARG A 119 2.17 8.20 0.74
N GLN A 120 2.20 8.15 2.07
CA GLN A 120 1.55 7.08 2.82
C GLN A 120 0.04 7.06 2.59
N ARG A 121 -0.63 8.23 2.60
CA ARG A 121 -2.07 8.32 2.30
C ARG A 121 -2.37 7.88 0.87
N LEU A 122 -1.59 8.36 -0.11
CA LEU A 122 -1.78 8.02 -1.52
C LEU A 122 -1.53 6.54 -1.79
N PHE A 123 -0.48 5.96 -1.21
CA PHE A 123 -0.21 4.52 -1.25
C PHE A 123 -1.35 3.73 -0.63
N ASN A 124 -1.81 4.10 0.57
CA ASN A 124 -2.89 3.40 1.24
C ASN A 124 -4.18 3.41 0.43
N LEU A 125 -4.54 4.55 -0.18
CA LEU A 125 -5.71 4.64 -1.05
C LEU A 125 -5.60 3.69 -2.25
N GLY A 126 -4.49 3.72 -2.99
CA GLY A 126 -4.28 2.84 -4.13
C GLY A 126 -4.19 1.36 -3.74
N PHE A 127 -3.58 1.07 -2.59
CA PHE A 127 -3.42 -0.27 -2.05
C PHE A 127 -4.76 -0.88 -1.63
N TRP A 128 -5.57 -0.18 -0.84
CA TRP A 128 -6.88 -0.67 -0.42
C TRP A 128 -7.84 -0.83 -1.60
N PHE A 129 -7.84 0.13 -2.54
CA PHE A 129 -8.60 -0.01 -3.77
C PHE A 129 -8.22 -1.29 -4.53
N SER A 130 -6.92 -1.53 -4.70
CA SER A 130 -6.44 -2.68 -5.48
C SER A 130 -6.58 -4.01 -4.76
N ILE A 131 -6.45 -4.04 -3.43
CA ILE A 131 -6.78 -5.21 -2.60
C ILE A 131 -8.27 -5.52 -2.63
N GLY A 132 -9.14 -4.51 -2.79
CA GLY A 132 -10.58 -4.73 -2.91
C GLY A 132 -10.99 -5.40 -4.23
N LEU A 133 -10.21 -5.19 -5.30
CA LEU A 133 -10.56 -5.68 -6.64
C LEU A 133 -10.78 -7.21 -6.71
N PRO A 134 -9.91 -8.08 -6.16
CA PRO A 134 -10.14 -9.53 -6.13
C PRO A 134 -11.44 -9.94 -5.43
N PHE A 135 -11.89 -9.17 -4.43
CA PHE A 135 -13.10 -9.48 -3.67
C PHE A 135 -14.40 -9.13 -4.41
N LEU A 136 -14.33 -8.47 -5.57
CA LEU A 136 -15.51 -8.24 -6.40
C LEU A 136 -16.18 -9.56 -6.80
N ILE A 137 -15.40 -10.60 -7.10
CA ILE A 137 -15.91 -11.91 -7.50
C ILE A 137 -16.74 -12.58 -6.39
N PRO A 138 -16.23 -12.79 -5.16
CA PRO A 138 -17.05 -13.34 -4.08
C PRO A 138 -18.23 -12.43 -3.71
N SER A 139 -18.11 -11.10 -3.82
CA SER A 139 -19.25 -10.19 -3.62
C SER A 139 -20.37 -10.39 -4.65
N LEU A 140 -20.02 -10.68 -5.91
CA LEU A 140 -21.01 -10.98 -6.96
C LEU A 140 -21.76 -12.28 -6.67
N ILE A 141 -21.11 -13.33 -6.14
CA ILE A 141 -21.81 -14.55 -5.70
C ILE A 141 -22.84 -14.24 -4.63
N ILE A 142 -22.48 -13.44 -3.63
CA ILE A 142 -23.41 -13.05 -2.56
C ILE A 142 -24.60 -12.31 -3.17
N MET A 143 -24.34 -11.35 -4.05
CA MET A 143 -25.40 -10.60 -4.74
C MET A 143 -26.30 -11.51 -5.57
N GLU A 144 -25.74 -12.44 -6.33
CA GLU A 144 -26.48 -13.41 -7.13
C GLU A 144 -27.39 -14.29 -6.27
N TYR A 145 -26.87 -14.77 -5.13
CA TYR A 145 -27.66 -15.53 -4.18
C TYR A 145 -28.90 -14.75 -3.71
N PHE A 146 -28.71 -13.49 -3.30
CA PHE A 146 -29.83 -12.66 -2.85
C PHE A 146 -30.83 -12.32 -3.95
N VAL A 147 -30.38 -12.17 -5.20
CA VAL A 147 -31.27 -11.84 -6.32
C VAL A 147 -32.10 -13.06 -6.76
N ARG A 148 -31.55 -14.27 -6.66
CA ARG A 148 -32.20 -15.49 -7.18
C ARG A 148 -32.93 -16.32 -6.13
N PHE A 149 -32.46 -16.33 -4.89
CA PHE A 149 -32.87 -17.33 -3.89
C PHE A 149 -33.32 -16.77 -2.54
N ALA A 150 -33.10 -15.48 -2.26
CA ALA A 150 -33.59 -14.81 -1.04
C ALA A 150 -34.86 -14.00 -1.34
#